data_AF-A0A2J8N3T6-F1
#
_entry.id   AF-A0A2J8N3T6-F1
#
_cell.length_a   1.000
_cell.length_b   1.000
_cell.length_c   1.000
_cell.angle_alpha   90.00
_cell.angle_beta   90.00
_cell.angle_gamma   90.00
#
_symmetry.space_group_name_H-M   'P 1'
#
loop_
_entity.id
_entity.type
_entity.pdbx_description
1 polymer ?
#
loop_
_entity_poly.entity_id
_entity_poly.type
_entity_poly.pdbx_seq_one_letter_code
_entity_poly.pdbx_strand_id
1 'polypeptide(L)'
;MQSEPIRVLVTGAAGQIAYSLLYSIGNGSVFGKDQPIILVLLDITPMMGVLDGVLMELQDCALPLLKDVIATDKEEVAFKDLDVAILVGSMPRREGMERKDLLKANVKIFKSQG
;
A
#
# COMPACT_ATOMS: atom_id res chain seq x y z
N MET A 1 12.88 -24.06 -7.07
CA MET A 1 11.86 -23.83 -6.03
C MET A 1 11.55 -22.35 -6.06
N GLN A 2 10.28 -21.94 -6.09
CA GLN A 2 9.93 -20.52 -5.89
C GLN A 2 10.26 -20.17 -4.43
N SER A 3 10.88 -19.01 -4.22
CA SER A 3 11.14 -18.43 -2.89
C SER A 3 9.83 -18.26 -2.12
N GLU A 4 9.88 -18.23 -0.79
CA GLU A 4 8.70 -17.86 -0.01
C GLU A 4 8.23 -16.44 -0.37
N PRO A 5 6.92 -16.19 -0.48
CA PRO A 5 6.42 -14.85 -0.79
C PRO A 5 6.73 -13.87 0.33
N ILE A 6 7.18 -12.66 -0.04
CA ILE A 6 7.31 -11.55 0.91
C ILE A 6 6.00 -10.76 0.98
N ARG A 7 5.67 -10.27 2.17
CA ARG A 7 4.48 -9.48 2.47
C ARG A 7 4.84 -8.00 2.45
N VAL A 8 4.30 -7.29 1.47
CA VAL A 8 4.61 -5.89 1.18
C VAL A 8 3.38 -5.04 1.46
N LEU A 9 3.44 -4.26 2.54
CA LEU A 9 2.44 -3.26 2.88
C LEU A 9 2.63 -1.97 2.07
N VAL A 10 1.54 -1.44 1.52
CA VAL A 10 1.46 -0.09 0.94
C VAL A 10 0.32 0.67 1.60
N THR A 11 0.62 1.80 2.26
CA THR A 11 -0.40 2.69 2.84
C THR A 11 -0.80 3.80 1.87
N GLY A 12 -2.02 4.32 1.98
CA GLY A 12 -2.57 5.24 0.98
C GLY A 12 -2.73 4.55 -0.38
N ALA A 13 -3.06 3.26 -0.35
CA ALA A 13 -3.06 2.38 -1.52
C ALA A 13 -4.09 2.77 -2.61
N ALA A 14 -5.14 3.51 -2.25
CA ALA A 14 -6.10 4.07 -3.20
C ALA A 14 -5.62 5.40 -3.83
N GLY A 15 -4.45 5.90 -3.41
CA GLY A 15 -3.84 7.12 -3.94
C GLY A 15 -3.09 6.92 -5.27
N GLN A 16 -2.93 8.00 -6.02
CA GLN A 16 -2.30 7.99 -7.35
C GLN A 16 -0.85 7.48 -7.37
N ILE A 17 -0.07 7.82 -6.34
CA ILE A 17 1.32 7.33 -6.22
C ILE A 17 1.32 5.81 -6.04
N ALA A 18 0.50 5.31 -5.12
CA ALA A 18 0.40 3.88 -4.84
C ALA A 18 -0.09 3.13 -6.08
N TYR A 19 -1.10 3.63 -6.79
CA TYR A 19 -1.62 3.02 -8.01
C TYR A 19 -0.52 2.70 -9.03
N SER A 20 0.39 3.64 -9.29
CA SER A 20 1.54 3.42 -10.19
C SER A 20 2.58 2.42 -9.63
N LEU A 21 2.73 2.37 -8.31
CA LEU A 21 3.72 1.56 -7.61
C LEU A 21 3.29 0.09 -7.52
N LEU A 22 2.00 -0.18 -7.31
CA LEU A 22 1.47 -1.52 -7.06
C LEU A 22 1.76 -2.48 -8.23
N TYR A 23 1.59 -2.01 -9.47
CA TYR A 23 1.95 -2.79 -10.65
C TYR A 23 3.46 -3.07 -10.72
N SER A 24 4.28 -2.06 -10.42
CA SER A 24 5.75 -2.17 -10.39
C SER A 24 6.24 -3.19 -9.35
N ILE A 25 5.56 -3.28 -8.21
CA ILE A 25 5.83 -4.30 -7.19
C ILE A 25 5.39 -5.67 -7.70
N GLY A 26 4.13 -5.81 -8.10
CA GLY A 26 3.55 -7.10 -8.50
C GLY A 26 4.20 -7.72 -9.75
N ASN A 27 4.79 -6.91 -10.64
CA ASN A 27 5.51 -7.40 -11.82
C ASN A 27 7.00 -7.70 -11.57
N GLY A 28 7.48 -7.53 -10.33
CA GLY A 28 8.85 -7.83 -9.91
C GLY A 28 9.89 -6.77 -10.25
N SER A 29 9.50 -5.55 -10.61
CA SER A 29 10.49 -4.48 -10.88
C SER A 29 11.15 -3.93 -9.62
N VAL A 30 10.51 -4.08 -8.46
CA VAL A 30 11.04 -3.62 -7.16
C VAL A 30 11.89 -4.68 -6.48
N PHE A 31 11.40 -5.92 -6.40
CA PHE A 31 12.02 -7.00 -5.61
C PHE A 31 12.66 -8.12 -6.45
N GLY A 32 12.67 -7.97 -7.78
CA GLY A 32 13.23 -8.95 -8.71
C GLY A 32 12.19 -9.84 -9.38
N LYS A 33 12.56 -10.43 -10.51
CA LYS A 33 11.66 -11.18 -11.39
C LYS A 33 11.32 -12.60 -10.91
N ASP A 34 11.95 -13.05 -9.83
CA ASP A 34 11.78 -14.39 -9.27
C ASP A 34 11.23 -14.39 -7.84
N GLN A 35 10.89 -13.22 -7.28
CA GLN A 35 10.40 -13.08 -5.91
C GLN A 35 8.86 -13.02 -5.89
N PRO A 36 8.17 -14.02 -5.33
CA PRO A 36 6.73 -13.94 -5.10
C PRO A 36 6.38 -12.87 -4.07
N ILE A 37 5.22 -12.22 -4.27
CA ILE A 37 4.76 -11.09 -3.45
C ILE A 37 3.33 -11.35 -2.97
N ILE A 38 3.07 -10.99 -1.73
CA ILE A 38 1.73 -10.73 -1.21
C ILE A 38 1.62 -9.22 -0.97
N LEU A 39 0.67 -8.58 -1.64
CA LEU A 39 0.41 -7.16 -1.42
C LEU A 39 -0.58 -6.99 -0.26
N VAL A 40 -0.25 -6.09 0.66
CA VAL A 40 -1.15 -5.66 1.72
C VAL A 40 -1.43 -4.18 1.51
N LEU A 41 -2.69 -3.83 1.30
CA LEU A 41 -3.13 -2.51 0.90
C LEU A 41 -3.92 -1.90 2.05
N LEU A 42 -3.41 -0.79 2.59
CA LEU A 42 -4.06 -0.04 3.65
C LEU A 42 -4.50 1.33 3.12
N ASP A 43 -5.77 1.66 3.34
CA ASP A 43 -6.27 3.01 3.17
C ASP A 43 -7.30 3.34 4.26
N ILE A 44 -7.88 4.54 4.23
CA ILE A 44 -8.91 4.94 5.19
C ILE A 44 -10.29 4.42 4.76
N THR A 45 -11.20 4.17 5.72
CA THR A 45 -12.57 3.68 5.46
C THR A 45 -13.30 4.38 4.31
N PRO A 46 -13.25 5.72 4.15
CA PRO A 46 -13.89 6.41 3.02
C PRO A 46 -13.34 6.02 1.63
N MET A 47 -12.12 5.50 1.55
CA MET A 47 -11.46 5.12 0.31
C MET A 47 -11.64 3.65 -0.04
N MET A 48 -12.32 2.85 0.79
CA MET A 48 -12.46 1.40 0.57
C MET A 48 -13.11 1.06 -0.77
N GLY A 49 -14.09 1.83 -1.23
CA GLY A 49 -14.69 1.60 -2.55
C GLY A 49 -13.71 1.81 -3.71
N VAL A 50 -12.73 2.72 -3.57
CA VAL A 50 -11.65 2.90 -4.55
C VAL A 50 -10.63 1.77 -4.41
N LEU A 51 -10.31 1.39 -3.18
CA LEU A 51 -9.38 0.31 -2.88
C LEU A 51 -9.84 -1.04 -3.44
N ASP A 52 -11.15 -1.31 -3.36
CA ASP A 52 -11.77 -2.49 -3.96
C ASP A 52 -11.59 -2.49 -5.49
N GLY A 53 -11.71 -1.33 -6.14
CA GLY A 53 -11.41 -1.19 -7.57
C GLY A 53 -9.95 -1.51 -7.90
N VAL A 54 -9.01 -0.98 -7.10
CA VAL A 54 -7.57 -1.29 -7.24
C VAL A 54 -7.29 -2.79 -7.07
N LEU A 55 -7.97 -3.44 -6.11
CA LEU A 55 -7.88 -4.89 -5.91
C LEU A 55 -8.34 -5.65 -7.15
N MET A 56 -9.49 -5.28 -7.72
CA MET A 56 -10.01 -5.91 -8.94
C MET A 56 -9.03 -5.77 -10.11
N GLU A 57 -8.48 -4.57 -10.32
CA GLU A 57 -7.50 -4.34 -11.40
C GLU A 57 -6.22 -5.17 -11.22
N LEU A 58 -5.72 -5.32 -9.99
CA LEU A 58 -4.55 -6.15 -9.69
C LEU A 58 -4.81 -7.63 -9.98
N GLN A 59 -6.01 -8.12 -9.67
CA GLN A 59 -6.43 -9.48 -9.97
C GLN A 59 -6.54 -9.71 -11.48
N ASP A 60 -7.11 -8.75 -12.22
CA ASP A 60 -7.26 -8.80 -13.68
C ASP A 60 -5.92 -8.77 -14.42
N CYS A 61 -4.88 -8.16 -13.84
CA CYS A 61 -3.53 -8.17 -14.41
C CYS A 61 -2.88 -9.56 -14.45
N ALA A 62 -3.40 -10.55 -13.70
CA ALA A 62 -2.91 -11.93 -13.65
C ALA A 62 -1.37 -12.05 -13.47
N LEU A 63 -0.81 -11.20 -12.61
CA LEU A 63 0.65 -11.09 -12.42
C LEU A 63 1.22 -12.37 -11.79
N PRO A 64 2.15 -13.10 -12.45
CA PRO A 64 2.62 -14.41 -11.96
C PRO A 64 3.29 -14.41 -10.59
N LEU A 65 3.89 -13.26 -10.21
CA LEU A 65 4.56 -13.08 -8.92
C LEU A 65 3.60 -12.69 -7.80
N LEU A 66 2.43 -12.13 -8.13
CA LEU A 66 1.45 -11.71 -7.14
C LEU A 66 0.63 -12.92 -6.68
N LYS A 67 0.86 -13.35 -5.44
CA LYS A 67 0.24 -14.56 -4.88
C LYS A 67 -1.05 -14.29 -4.14
N ASP A 68 -1.16 -13.11 -3.55
CA ASP A 68 -2.34 -12.67 -2.83
C ASP A 68 -2.36 -11.13 -2.72
N VAL A 69 -3.54 -10.57 -2.51
CA VAL A 69 -3.75 -9.14 -2.25
C VAL A 69 -4.76 -8.99 -1.11
N ILE A 70 -4.34 -8.34 -0.04
CA ILE A 70 -5.17 -8.09 1.15
C ILE A 70 -5.50 -6.60 1.18
N ALA A 71 -6.77 -6.23 1.02
CA ALA A 71 -7.23 -4.85 1.15
C ALA A 71 -7.91 -4.64 2.51
N THR A 72 -7.57 -3.57 3.22
CA THR A 72 -8.14 -3.28 4.54
C THR A 72 -8.08 -1.79 4.89
N ASP A 73 -8.94 -1.37 5.80
CA ASP A 73 -8.87 -0.07 6.50
C ASP A 73 -8.37 -0.19 7.95
N LYS A 74 -7.88 -1.37 8.34
CA LYS A 74 -7.45 -1.68 9.71
C LYS A 74 -5.93 -1.82 9.79
N GLU A 75 -5.30 -0.98 10.60
CA GLU A 75 -3.85 -1.01 10.82
C GLU A 75 -3.42 -2.36 11.41
N GLU A 76 -4.18 -2.95 12.33
CA GLU A 76 -3.86 -4.24 12.95
C GLU A 76 -3.82 -5.41 11.96
N VAL A 77 -4.58 -5.31 10.86
CA VAL A 77 -4.56 -6.31 9.78
C VAL A 77 -3.39 -6.01 8.84
N ALA A 78 -3.23 -4.74 8.47
CA ALA A 78 -2.22 -4.28 7.53
C ALA A 78 -0.79 -4.50 8.02
N PHE A 79 -0.55 -4.26 9.31
CA PHE A 79 0.78 -4.33 9.92
C PHE A 79 1.17 -5.73 10.41
N LYS A 80 0.31 -6.73 10.21
CA LYS A 80 0.53 -8.10 10.69
C LYS A 80 1.47 -8.88 9.77
N ASP A 81 2.55 -9.38 10.37
CA ASP A 81 3.52 -10.30 9.76
C ASP A 81 4.03 -9.81 8.41
N LEU A 82 4.43 -8.53 8.30
CA LEU A 82 4.97 -7.96 7.07
C LEU A 82 6.50 -8.00 7.03
N ASP A 83 7.05 -8.06 5.82
CA ASP A 83 8.50 -7.98 5.57
C ASP A 83 8.92 -6.56 5.18
N VAL A 84 8.05 -5.85 4.45
CA VAL A 84 8.31 -4.50 3.93
C VAL A 84 7.07 -3.63 4.10
N ALA A 85 7.25 -2.38 4.54
CA ALA A 85 6.21 -1.37 4.59
C ALA A 85 6.61 -0.13 3.78
N ILE A 86 5.74 0.28 2.85
CA ILE A 86 5.88 1.48 2.03
C ILE A 86 4.78 2.46 2.45
N LEU A 87 5.15 3.43 3.29
CA LEU A 87 4.20 4.35 3.91
C LEU A 87 3.99 5.60 3.04
N VAL A 88 3.10 5.51 2.06
CA VAL A 88 2.81 6.61 1.10
C VAL A 88 1.61 7.45 1.53
N GLY A 89 0.72 6.90 2.36
CA GLY A 89 -0.47 7.57 2.85
C GLY A 89 -0.12 8.80 3.71
N SER A 90 -0.52 9.98 3.24
CA SER A 90 -0.36 11.23 3.98
C SER A 90 -1.49 12.21 3.63
N MET A 91 -1.77 13.15 4.52
CA MET A 91 -2.71 14.23 4.24
C MET A 91 -2.11 15.14 3.15
N PRO A 92 -2.81 15.36 2.03
CA PRO A 92 -2.36 16.31 1.02
C PRO A 92 -2.39 17.73 1.59
N ARG A 93 -1.42 18.54 1.19
CA ARG A 93 -1.37 19.95 1.59
C ARG A 93 -2.59 20.69 1.04
N ARG A 94 -3.30 21.41 1.92
CA ARG A 94 -4.44 22.26 1.56
C ARG A 94 -4.01 23.72 1.39
N GLU A 95 -4.77 24.47 0.62
CA GLU A 95 -4.58 25.92 0.51
C GLU A 95 -4.63 26.59 1.89
N GLY A 96 -3.74 27.55 2.13
CA GLY A 96 -3.61 28.22 3.43
C GLY A 96 -2.88 27.41 4.52
N MET A 97 -2.53 26.14 4.27
CA MET A 97 -1.81 25.32 5.25
C MET A 97 -0.31 25.65 5.28
N GLU A 98 0.20 26.01 6.46
CA GLU A 98 1.63 26.14 6.70
C GLU A 98 2.32 24.77 6.79
N ARG A 99 3.64 24.74 6.56
CA ARG A 99 4.44 23.51 6.66
C ARG A 99 4.30 22.82 8.03
N LYS A 100 4.21 23.61 9.11
CA LYS A 100 4.08 23.08 10.49
C LYS A 100 2.77 22.33 10.70
N ASP A 101 1.69 22.77 10.07
CA ASP A 101 0.35 22.19 10.24
C ASP A 101 0.26 20.88 9.45
N LEU A 102 0.82 20.85 8.25
CA LEU A 102 0.98 19.64 7.46
C LEU A 102 1.79 18.57 8.21
N LEU A 103 2.93 18.97 8.81
CA LEU A 103 3.75 18.06 9.60
C LEU A 103 2.99 17.55 10.82
N LYS A 104 2.29 18.41 11.57
CA LYS A 104 1.49 17.99 12.73
C LYS A 104 0.38 17.00 12.37
N ALA A 105 -0.27 17.18 11.23
CA ALA A 105 -1.30 16.25 10.76
C ALA A 105 -0.70 14.89 10.41
N ASN A 106 0.38 14.87 9.63
CA ASN A 106 1.03 13.63 9.19
C ASN A 106 1.75 12.90 10.33
N VAL A 107 2.31 13.60 11.32
CA VAL A 107 2.92 12.97 12.51
C VAL A 107 1.95 12.05 13.24
N LYS A 108 0.65 12.42 13.31
CA LYS A 108 -0.34 11.56 13.96
C LYS A 108 -0.56 10.24 13.21
N ILE A 109 -0.53 10.29 11.88
CA ILE A 109 -0.67 9.12 10.99
C ILE A 109 0.54 8.20 11.14
N PHE A 110 1.75 8.76 11.01
CA PHE A 110 2.97 7.95 11.10
C PHE A 110 3.19 7.39 12.51
N LYS A 111 2.80 8.12 13.57
CA LYS A 111 2.95 7.63 14.96
C LYS A 111 2.08 6.41 15.27
N SER A 112 0.92 6.24 14.63
CA SER A 112 0.13 5.01 14.82
C SER A 112 0.73 3.83 14.03
N GLN A 113 1.38 4.12 12.91
CA GLN A 113 1.91 3.15 11.96
C GLN A 113 3.32 2.63 12.28
N GLY A 114 4.10 3.36 13.10
CA GLY A 114 5.46 2.98 13.52
C GLY A 114 6.37 4.19 13.73
#